data_AF-A0A2S0HW16-F1
#
_entry.id   AF-A0A2S0HW16-F1
#
_cell.length_a   1.000
_cell.length_b   1.000
_cell.length_c   1.000
_cell.angle_alpha   90.00
_cell.angle_beta   90.00
_cell.angle_gamma   90.00
#
_symmetry.space_group_name_H-M   'P 1'
#
loop_
_entity.id
_entity.type
_entity.pdbx_description
1 polymer ?
#
loop_
_entity_poly.entity_id
_entity_poly.type
_entity_poly.pdbx_seq_one_letter_code
_entity_poly.pdbx_strand_id
1 'polypeptide(L)'
;MEKIIDFFLEPYYSRATYLIILEAIAFVFGIASVIYAKNRNILVYPTGLIATTITVYLFLYDELMGDMMMNFYYSVMSIYGWWNWARKKNGSPVVPVSRTNKKEKFIGFGMFVLTMLVTYIVYKAYGSVIEFTNYIDIFTSGLFFTAMWFMANKKLENWTLWIIADIITVPLYAYRGWGMLSLQYLIFTILAVQGYIAWKKHLNNNLQTA
;
A
#
# COMPACT_ATOMS: atom_id res chain seq x y z
N MET A 1 -3.38 -2.37 -31.05
CA MET A 1 -3.22 -1.05 -30.41
C MET A 1 -4.52 -0.64 -29.75
N GLU A 2 -5.66 -0.74 -30.45
CA GLU A 2 -7.01 -0.54 -29.90
C GLU A 2 -7.28 -1.32 -28.61
N LYS A 3 -7.11 -2.65 -28.60
CA LYS A 3 -7.31 -3.48 -27.39
C LYS A 3 -6.48 -3.06 -26.16
N ILE A 4 -5.30 -2.48 -26.35
CA ILE A 4 -4.47 -2.00 -25.23
C ILE A 4 -5.00 -0.66 -24.74
N ILE A 5 -5.38 0.23 -25.66
CA ILE A 5 -5.97 1.53 -25.32
C ILE A 5 -7.31 1.32 -24.60
N ASP A 6 -8.15 0.43 -25.10
CA ASP A 6 -9.45 0.11 -24.49
C ASP A 6 -9.27 -0.49 -23.10
N PHE A 7 -8.30 -1.38 -22.89
CA PHE A 7 -7.99 -1.91 -21.56
C PHE A 7 -7.66 -0.82 -20.51
N PHE A 8 -7.12 0.32 -20.93
CA PHE A 8 -6.87 1.45 -20.03
C PHE A 8 -8.02 2.46 -19.99
N LEU A 9 -8.76 2.67 -21.07
CA LEU A 9 -9.71 3.78 -21.20
C LEU A 9 -11.19 3.36 -21.06
N GLU A 10 -11.51 2.09 -21.29
CA GLU A 10 -12.88 1.56 -21.20
C GLU A 10 -13.54 1.84 -19.84
N PRO A 11 -12.86 1.71 -18.68
CA PRO A 11 -13.46 2.06 -17.38
C PRO A 11 -13.84 3.54 -17.23
N TYR A 12 -13.34 4.42 -18.11
CA TYR A 12 -13.52 5.86 -18.03
C TYR A 12 -14.55 6.42 -19.01
N TYR A 13 -14.98 5.65 -20.01
CA TYR A 13 -15.91 6.16 -21.04
C TYR A 13 -17.27 6.59 -20.51
N SER A 14 -17.77 5.93 -19.47
CA SER A 14 -19.05 6.24 -18.81
C SER A 14 -18.88 6.95 -17.47
N ARG A 15 -17.65 7.23 -17.05
CA ARG A 15 -17.35 7.78 -15.72
C ARG A 15 -17.45 9.31 -15.72
N ALA A 16 -18.08 9.87 -14.70
CA ALA A 16 -18.20 11.32 -14.57
C ALA A 16 -16.82 11.98 -14.44
N THR A 17 -16.59 13.10 -15.14
CA THR A 17 -15.28 13.75 -15.22
C THR A 17 -14.66 14.08 -13.85
N TYR A 18 -15.47 14.47 -12.87
CA TYR A 18 -14.97 14.77 -11.53
C TYR A 18 -14.41 13.53 -10.80
N LEU A 19 -14.98 12.34 -11.03
CA LEU A 19 -14.46 11.09 -10.46
C LEU A 19 -13.11 10.72 -11.09
N ILE A 20 -12.96 10.96 -12.40
CA ILE A 20 -11.69 10.75 -13.11
C ILE A 20 -10.61 11.69 -12.57
N ILE A 21 -10.95 12.96 -12.33
CA ILE A 21 -10.03 13.95 -11.74
C ILE A 21 -9.62 13.52 -10.32
N LEU A 22 -10.58 13.08 -9.50
CA LEU A 22 -10.30 12.57 -8.16
C LEU A 22 -9.37 11.36 -8.20
N GLU A 23 -9.64 10.40 -9.07
CA GLU A 23 -8.79 9.22 -9.25
C GLU A 23 -7.37 9.59 -9.70
N ALA A 24 -7.23 10.54 -10.63
CA ALA A 24 -5.94 11.04 -11.07
C ALA A 24 -5.16 11.72 -9.93
N ILE A 25 -5.84 12.51 -9.09
CA ILE A 25 -5.24 13.10 -7.90
C ILE A 25 -4.78 12.00 -6.94
N ALA A 26 -5.64 11.01 -6.65
CA ALA A 26 -5.30 9.90 -5.78
C ALA A 26 -4.09 9.10 -6.29
N PHE A 27 -4.02 8.85 -7.60
CA PHE A 27 -2.91 8.19 -8.27
C PHE A 27 -1.60 8.97 -8.11
N VAL A 28 -1.60 10.28 -8.42
CA VAL A 28 -0.41 11.14 -8.33
C VAL A 28 0.08 11.25 -6.88
N PHE A 29 -0.83 11.49 -5.93
CA PHE A 29 -0.49 11.58 -4.51
C PHE A 29 -0.04 10.23 -3.93
N GLY A 30 -0.58 9.11 -4.42
CA GLY A 30 -0.14 7.76 -4.08
C GLY A 30 1.32 7.53 -4.49
N ILE A 31 1.68 7.87 -5.73
CA ILE A 31 3.06 7.79 -6.22
C ILE A 31 3.98 8.71 -5.43
N ALA A 32 3.57 9.97 -5.20
CA ALA A 32 4.33 10.93 -4.41
C ALA A 32 4.60 10.41 -2.99
N SER A 33 3.60 9.79 -2.36
CA SER A 33 3.73 9.17 -1.04
C SER A 33 4.83 8.12 -1.02
N VAL A 34 4.85 7.17 -1.95
CA VAL A 34 5.89 6.12 -2.02
C VAL A 34 7.28 6.72 -2.29
N ILE A 35 7.38 7.77 -3.10
CA ILE A 35 8.65 8.50 -3.33
C ILE A 35 9.14 9.13 -2.02
N TYR A 36 8.28 9.79 -1.26
CA TYR A 36 8.63 10.34 0.05
C TYR A 36 9.00 9.24 1.05
N ALA A 37 8.32 8.09 1.03
CA ALA A 37 8.64 6.92 1.83
C ALA A 37 10.06 6.44 1.55
N LYS A 38 10.43 6.28 0.27
CA LYS A 38 11.79 5.91 -0.17
C LYS A 38 12.82 6.87 0.40
N ASN A 39 12.53 8.17 0.35
CA ASN A 39 13.42 9.22 0.83
C ASN A 39 13.40 9.41 2.36
N ARG A 40 12.62 8.61 3.10
CA ARG A 40 12.41 8.74 4.56
C ARG A 40 11.87 10.11 4.96
N ASN A 41 11.12 10.75 4.07
CA ASN A 41 10.53 12.06 4.29
C ASN A 41 9.14 11.89 4.94
N ILE A 42 8.86 12.70 5.96
CA ILE A 42 7.58 12.68 6.70
C ILE A 42 6.37 13.02 5.80
N LEU A 43 6.59 13.68 4.66
CA LEU A 43 5.55 14.01 3.68
C LEU A 43 4.87 12.77 3.06
N VAL A 44 5.41 11.57 3.27
CA VAL A 44 4.74 10.31 2.92
C VAL A 44 3.32 10.22 3.48
N TYR A 45 3.10 10.73 4.70
CA TYR A 45 1.82 10.61 5.38
C TYR A 45 0.76 11.60 4.92
N PRO A 46 1.00 12.91 4.84
CA PRO A 46 0.00 13.83 4.29
C PRO A 46 -0.34 13.49 2.85
N THR A 47 0.64 13.10 2.02
CA THR A 47 0.36 12.71 0.64
C THR A 47 -0.40 11.38 0.54
N GLY A 48 -0.04 10.40 1.37
CA GLY A 48 -0.77 9.14 1.48
C GLY A 48 -2.20 9.31 2.01
N LEU A 49 -2.41 10.23 2.95
CA LEU A 49 -3.75 10.55 3.47
C LEU A 49 -4.65 11.16 2.40
N ILE A 50 -4.14 12.10 1.61
CA ILE A 50 -4.89 12.68 0.49
C ILE A 50 -5.28 11.57 -0.49
N ALA A 51 -4.34 10.72 -0.89
CA ALA A 51 -4.60 9.62 -1.82
C ALA A 51 -5.66 8.64 -1.26
N THR A 52 -5.41 8.10 -0.06
CA THR A 52 -6.28 7.07 0.53
C THR A 52 -7.67 7.60 0.86
N THR A 53 -7.81 8.85 1.31
CA THR A 53 -9.13 9.45 1.59
C THR A 53 -9.95 9.60 0.31
N ILE A 54 -9.32 10.05 -0.78
CA ILE A 54 -9.99 10.13 -2.08
C ILE A 54 -10.38 8.73 -2.56
N THR A 55 -9.48 7.75 -2.44
CA THR A 55 -9.77 6.36 -2.83
C THR A 55 -10.90 5.74 -2.00
N VAL A 56 -10.98 6.02 -0.68
CA VAL A 56 -12.12 5.61 0.16
C VAL A 56 -13.42 6.17 -0.38
N TYR A 57 -13.45 7.46 -0.74
CA TYR A 57 -14.64 8.09 -1.33
C TYR A 57 -15.04 7.44 -2.66
N LEU A 58 -14.07 7.17 -3.56
CA LEU A 58 -14.34 6.51 -4.84
C LEU A 58 -14.89 5.10 -4.65
N PHE A 59 -14.31 4.29 -3.76
CA PHE A 59 -14.79 2.93 -3.51
C PHE A 59 -16.12 2.89 -2.77
N LEU A 60 -16.42 3.88 -1.93
CA LEU A 60 -17.75 4.03 -1.35
C LEU A 60 -18.79 4.35 -2.43
N TYR A 61 -18.45 5.21 -3.40
CA TYR A 61 -19.30 5.54 -4.54
C TYR A 61 -19.55 4.33 -5.45
N ASP A 62 -18.53 3.51 -5.69
CA ASP A 62 -18.61 2.30 -6.54
C ASP A 62 -19.15 1.07 -5.77
N GLU A 63 -19.59 1.22 -4.51
CA GLU A 63 -20.06 0.15 -3.61
C GLU A 63 -19.04 -0.99 -3.35
N LEU A 64 -17.75 -0.71 -3.55
CA LEU A 64 -16.64 -1.64 -3.33
C LEU A 64 -16.18 -1.63 -1.86
N MET A 65 -17.00 -2.21 -0.99
CA MET A 65 -16.79 -2.17 0.47
C MET A 65 -15.46 -2.79 0.93
N GLY A 66 -15.01 -3.87 0.30
CA GLY A 66 -13.75 -4.53 0.65
C GLY A 66 -12.53 -3.64 0.42
N ASP A 67 -12.42 -3.07 -0.79
CA ASP A 67 -11.33 -2.17 -1.17
C ASP A 67 -11.38 -0.84 -0.42
N MET A 68 -12.59 -0.35 -0.13
CA MET A 68 -12.81 0.82 0.72
C MET A 68 -12.27 0.58 2.13
N MET A 69 -12.58 -0.55 2.77
CA MET A 69 -12.08 -0.87 4.11
C MET A 69 -10.56 -0.93 4.17
N MET A 70 -9.92 -1.49 3.14
CA MET A 70 -8.46 -1.52 3.02
C MET A 70 -7.86 -0.12 2.94
N ASN A 71 -8.44 0.77 2.14
CA ASN A 71 -7.97 2.15 2.03
C ASN A 71 -8.23 2.96 3.30
N PHE A 72 -9.35 2.71 3.98
CA PHE A 72 -9.63 3.32 5.28
C PHE A 72 -8.56 2.92 6.32
N TYR A 73 -8.17 1.65 6.34
CA TYR A 73 -7.04 1.21 7.16
C TYR A 73 -5.74 1.95 6.81
N TYR A 74 -5.42 2.13 5.52
CA TYR A 74 -4.24 2.90 5.13
C TYR A 74 -4.30 4.36 5.58
N SER A 75 -5.48 4.99 5.59
CA SER A 75 -5.66 6.33 6.15
C SER A 75 -5.38 6.34 7.65
N VAL A 76 -5.97 5.42 8.43
CA VAL A 76 -5.71 5.31 9.88
C VAL A 76 -4.23 5.08 10.16
N MET A 77 -3.60 4.17 9.44
CA MET A 77 -2.17 3.89 9.58
C MET A 77 -1.29 5.05 9.14
N SER A 78 -1.75 5.87 8.20
CA SER A 78 -1.03 7.08 7.80
C SER A 78 -1.03 8.10 8.93
N ILE A 79 -2.13 8.25 9.67
CA ILE A 79 -2.16 9.10 10.88
C ILE A 79 -1.20 8.55 11.94
N TYR A 80 -1.29 7.25 12.25
CA TYR A 80 -0.41 6.60 13.22
C TYR A 80 1.07 6.76 12.85
N GLY A 81 1.41 6.47 11.59
CA GLY A 81 2.77 6.57 11.08
C GLY A 81 3.28 8.02 11.11
N TRP A 82 2.42 9.00 10.79
CA TRP A 82 2.76 10.42 10.89
C TRP A 82 3.16 10.78 12.31
N TRP A 83 2.32 10.43 13.28
CA TRP A 83 2.62 10.64 14.69
C TRP A 83 3.92 9.94 15.09
N ASN A 84 4.10 8.66 14.72
CA ASN A 84 5.27 7.88 15.11
C ASN A 84 6.58 8.41 14.50
N TRP A 85 6.56 8.90 13.26
CA TRP A 85 7.74 9.45 12.57
C TRP A 85 8.07 10.88 13.00
N ALA A 86 7.08 11.66 13.42
CA ALA A 86 7.29 13.01 13.93
C ALA A 86 8.04 13.02 15.26
N ARG A 87 7.96 11.93 16.03
CA ARG A 87 8.58 11.83 17.36
C ARG A 87 10.11 11.86 17.27
N LYS A 88 10.68 12.84 17.97
CA LYS A 88 12.12 12.96 18.24
C LYS A 88 12.35 12.93 19.75
N LYS A 89 13.40 12.26 20.21
CA LYS A 89 13.84 12.27 21.61
C LYS A 89 15.31 12.68 21.63
N ASN A 90 15.62 13.74 22.38
CA ASN A 90 16.96 14.32 22.47
C ASN A 90 17.57 14.68 21.09
N GLY A 91 16.76 15.28 20.20
CA GLY A 91 17.19 15.67 18.84
C GLY A 91 17.25 14.52 17.82
N SER A 92 17.28 13.26 18.27
CA SER A 92 17.32 12.08 17.40
C SER A 92 15.93 11.51 17.12
N PRO A 93 15.69 10.93 15.92
CA PRO A 93 14.44 10.23 15.63
C PRO A 93 14.20 9.09 16.62
N VAL A 94 13.00 9.03 17.23
CA VAL A 94 12.64 7.94 18.16
C VAL A 94 12.59 6.60 17.45
N VAL A 95 12.23 6.62 16.17
CA VAL A 95 12.14 5.44 15.32
C VAL A 95 13.18 5.59 14.21
N PRO A 96 14.38 5.02 14.37
CA PRO A 96 15.37 4.95 13.30
C PRO A 96 15.03 3.82 12.32
N VAL A 97 15.57 3.92 11.10
CA VAL A 97 15.49 2.80 10.15
C VAL A 97 16.23 1.60 10.73
N SER A 98 15.55 0.46 10.83
CA SER A 98 16.10 -0.76 11.42
C SER A 98 15.59 -2.00 10.68
N ARG A 99 16.16 -3.17 10.99
CA ARG A 99 15.60 -4.46 10.57
C ARG A 99 14.63 -4.99 11.61
N THR A 100 13.71 -5.84 11.17
CA THR A 100 12.80 -6.57 12.07
C THR A 100 13.56 -7.53 12.99
N ASN A 101 13.24 -7.52 14.27
CA ASN A 101 13.68 -8.53 15.22
C ASN A 101 12.71 -9.74 15.24
N LYS A 102 13.08 -10.82 15.96
CA LYS A 102 12.23 -12.04 16.03
C LYS A 102 10.82 -11.78 16.58
N LYS A 103 10.67 -10.87 17.57
CA LYS A 103 9.37 -10.51 18.14
C LYS A 103 8.51 -9.76 17.13
N GLU A 104 9.09 -8.79 16.43
CA GLU A 104 8.42 -8.01 15.39
C GLU A 104 8.01 -8.87 14.20
N LYS A 105 8.81 -9.88 13.83
CA LYS A 105 8.41 -10.88 12.83
C LYS A 105 7.23 -11.72 13.28
N PHE A 106 7.20 -12.13 14.56
CA PHE A 106 6.07 -12.88 15.10
C PHE A 106 4.79 -12.04 15.17
N ILE A 107 4.89 -10.78 15.61
CA ILE A 107 3.76 -9.84 15.60
C ILE A 107 3.28 -9.61 14.16
N GLY A 108 4.21 -9.37 13.23
CA GLY A 108 3.89 -9.20 11.81
C GLY A 108 3.20 -10.43 11.21
N PHE A 109 3.65 -11.63 11.55
CA PHE A 109 2.97 -12.87 11.15
C PHE A 109 1.58 -13.00 11.76
N GLY A 110 1.40 -12.64 13.03
CA GLY A 110 0.09 -12.58 13.67
C GLY A 110 -0.85 -11.60 12.97
N MET A 111 -0.37 -10.40 12.64
CA MET A 111 -1.15 -9.39 11.90
C MET A 111 -1.50 -9.88 10.48
N PHE A 112 -0.56 -10.54 9.80
CA PHE A 112 -0.77 -11.14 8.50
C PHE A 112 -1.93 -12.15 8.53
N VAL A 113 -1.87 -13.13 9.43
CA VAL A 113 -2.91 -14.16 9.58
C VAL A 113 -4.24 -13.55 10.02
N LEU A 114 -4.23 -12.62 10.97
CA LEU A 114 -5.44 -11.93 11.43
C LEU A 114 -6.12 -11.18 10.28
N THR A 115 -5.34 -10.46 9.47
CA THR A 115 -5.88 -9.73 8.32
C THR A 115 -6.49 -10.70 7.31
N MET A 116 -5.82 -11.80 6.99
CA MET A 116 -6.38 -12.82 6.10
C MET A 116 -7.72 -13.37 6.60
N LEU A 117 -7.82 -13.64 7.90
CA LEU A 117 -9.06 -14.11 8.52
C LEU A 117 -10.17 -13.06 8.42
N VAL A 118 -9.87 -11.81 8.75
CA VAL A 118 -10.83 -10.70 8.67
C VAL A 118 -11.29 -10.50 7.22
N THR A 119 -10.39 -10.43 6.25
CA THR A 119 -10.73 -10.26 4.84
C THR A 119 -11.56 -11.44 4.33
N TYR A 120 -11.24 -12.67 4.71
CA TYR A 120 -12.05 -13.85 4.36
C TYR A 120 -13.48 -13.78 4.95
N ILE A 121 -13.62 -13.35 6.20
CA ILE A 121 -14.94 -13.17 6.84
C ILE A 121 -15.74 -12.10 6.12
N VAL A 122 -15.11 -10.99 5.73
CA VAL A 122 -15.76 -9.93 4.95
C VAL A 122 -16.27 -10.48 3.62
N TYR A 123 -15.45 -11.22 2.86
CA TYR A 123 -15.89 -11.84 1.61
C TYR A 123 -17.08 -12.78 1.80
N LYS A 124 -17.10 -13.58 2.88
CA LYS A 124 -18.23 -14.47 3.21
C LYS A 124 -19.49 -13.69 3.60
N ALA A 125 -19.35 -12.64 4.41
CA ALA A 125 -20.48 -11.87 4.93
C ALA A 125 -21.21 -11.08 3.84
N TYR A 126 -20.48 -10.58 2.83
CA TYR A 126 -21.04 -9.86 1.69
C TYR A 126 -21.54 -10.77 0.55
N GLY A 127 -21.60 -12.10 0.77
CA GLY A 127 -22.21 -13.04 -0.17
C GLY A 127 -21.42 -13.24 -1.46
N SER A 128 -20.15 -12.85 -1.52
CA SER A 128 -19.32 -13.05 -2.71
C SER A 128 -19.03 -14.54 -2.91
N VAL A 129 -19.23 -15.04 -4.14
CA VAL A 129 -18.72 -16.35 -4.53
C VAL A 129 -17.20 -16.26 -4.46
N ILE A 130 -16.58 -17.06 -3.58
CA ILE A 130 -15.13 -17.01 -3.39
C ILE A 130 -14.47 -17.76 -4.55
N GLU A 131 -13.97 -17.01 -5.51
CA GLU A 131 -13.17 -17.53 -6.61
C GLU A 131 -11.69 -17.60 -6.22
N PHE A 132 -10.89 -18.27 -7.06
CA PHE A 132 -9.45 -18.36 -6.89
C PHE A 132 -8.78 -16.99 -6.74
N THR A 133 -9.27 -15.98 -7.48
CA THR A 133 -8.73 -14.61 -7.44
C THR A 133 -8.93 -13.95 -6.08
N ASN A 134 -10.00 -14.27 -5.34
CA ASN A 134 -10.25 -13.74 -4.01
C ASN A 134 -9.28 -14.32 -2.96
N TYR A 135 -8.86 -15.58 -3.09
CA TYR A 135 -7.85 -16.14 -2.21
C TYR A 135 -6.49 -15.44 -2.37
N ILE A 136 -6.13 -15.08 -3.60
CA ILE A 136 -4.94 -14.27 -3.88
C ILE A 136 -5.08 -12.89 -3.21
N ASP A 137 -6.25 -12.26 -3.35
CA ASP A 137 -6.55 -10.96 -2.76
C ASP A 137 -6.48 -10.93 -1.22
N ILE A 138 -7.03 -11.98 -0.57
CA ILE A 138 -6.94 -12.17 0.88
C ILE A 138 -5.47 -12.28 1.32
N PHE A 139 -4.66 -13.03 0.57
CA PHE A 139 -3.24 -13.18 0.86
C PHE A 139 -2.46 -11.88 0.69
N THR A 140 -2.65 -11.16 -0.43
CA THR A 140 -1.98 -9.87 -0.68
C THR A 140 -2.42 -8.80 0.32
N SER A 141 -3.68 -8.80 0.73
CA SER A 141 -4.19 -7.93 1.79
C SER A 141 -3.41 -8.09 3.10
N GLY A 142 -3.16 -9.33 3.53
CA GLY A 142 -2.32 -9.60 4.70
C GLY A 142 -0.89 -9.06 4.56
N LEU A 143 -0.29 -9.19 3.36
CA LEU A 143 1.04 -8.67 3.07
C LEU A 143 1.07 -7.15 3.17
N PHE A 144 0.14 -6.46 2.51
CA PHE A 144 0.07 -5.00 2.53
C PHE A 144 -0.18 -4.45 3.93
N PHE A 145 -1.07 -5.09 4.69
CA PHE A 145 -1.39 -4.68 6.05
C PHE A 145 -0.15 -4.74 6.95
N THR A 146 0.58 -5.86 6.87
CA THR A 146 1.83 -6.07 7.61
C THR A 146 2.94 -5.13 7.14
N ALA A 147 3.05 -4.92 5.83
CA ALA A 147 4.01 -3.99 5.24
C ALA A 147 3.78 -2.56 5.72
N MET A 148 2.53 -2.11 5.77
CA MET A 148 2.18 -0.77 6.24
C MET A 148 2.54 -0.57 7.71
N TRP A 149 2.32 -1.58 8.54
CA TRP A 149 2.75 -1.54 9.94
C TRP A 149 4.28 -1.49 10.08
N PHE A 150 5.01 -2.29 9.31
CA PHE A 150 6.47 -2.22 9.27
C PHE A 150 6.99 -0.87 8.76
N MET A 151 6.34 -0.27 7.77
CA MET A 151 6.65 1.06 7.27
C MET A 151 6.46 2.11 8.38
N ALA A 152 5.34 2.08 9.09
CA ALA A 152 5.07 2.99 10.20
C ALA A 152 6.11 2.88 11.33
N ASN A 153 6.77 1.73 11.47
CA ASN A 153 7.85 1.47 12.41
C ASN A 153 9.26 1.53 11.80
N LYS A 154 9.39 2.06 10.58
CA LYS A 154 10.65 2.17 9.80
C LYS A 154 11.47 0.89 9.70
N LYS A 155 10.81 -0.24 9.47
CA LYS A 155 11.45 -1.55 9.30
C LYS A 155 11.76 -1.81 7.83
N LEU A 156 13.00 -2.17 7.49
CA LEU A 156 13.44 -2.40 6.11
C LEU A 156 12.56 -3.43 5.37
N GLU A 157 12.09 -4.44 6.08
CA GLU A 157 11.25 -5.53 5.56
C GLU A 157 9.89 -5.07 5.01
N ASN A 158 9.45 -3.83 5.32
CA ASN A 158 8.26 -3.24 4.70
C ASN A 158 8.36 -3.29 3.16
N TRP A 159 9.53 -2.95 2.61
CA TRP A 159 9.75 -2.90 1.18
C TRP A 159 9.74 -4.29 0.56
N THR A 160 10.27 -5.30 1.26
CA THR A 160 10.24 -6.69 0.79
C THR A 160 8.80 -7.19 0.69
N LEU A 161 7.97 -6.88 1.70
CA LEU A 161 6.56 -7.26 1.68
C LEU A 161 5.79 -6.53 0.56
N TRP A 162 6.02 -5.23 0.36
CA TRP A 162 5.42 -4.49 -0.75
C TRP A 162 5.83 -5.06 -2.11
N ILE A 163 7.10 -5.35 -2.34
CA ILE A 163 7.56 -5.95 -3.62
C ILE A 163 6.84 -7.29 -3.88
N ILE A 164 6.74 -8.17 -2.88
CA ILE A 164 6.06 -9.46 -3.04
C ILE A 164 4.58 -9.25 -3.33
N ALA A 165 3.91 -8.37 -2.57
CA ALA A 165 2.49 -8.08 -2.74
C ALA A 165 2.20 -7.46 -4.11
N ASP A 166 3.01 -6.50 -4.56
CA ASP A 166 2.83 -5.82 -5.84
C ASP A 166 3.03 -6.79 -7.02
N ILE A 167 4.06 -7.63 -7.00
CA ILE A 167 4.31 -8.65 -8.05
C ILE A 167 3.13 -9.60 -8.21
N ILE A 168 2.42 -9.91 -7.14
CA ILE A 168 1.22 -10.75 -7.17
C ILE A 168 -0.01 -9.94 -7.64
N THR A 169 -0.12 -8.69 -7.21
CA THR A 169 -1.29 -7.82 -7.45
C THR A 169 -1.34 -7.30 -8.89
N VAL A 170 -0.20 -6.98 -9.51
CA VAL A 170 -0.13 -6.53 -10.91
C VAL A 170 -0.82 -7.50 -11.88
N PRO A 171 -0.45 -8.79 -11.96
CA PRO A 171 -1.11 -9.72 -12.89
C PRO A 171 -2.56 -10.01 -12.47
N LEU A 172 -2.88 -9.99 -11.17
CA LEU A 172 -4.25 -10.16 -10.69
C LEU A 172 -5.17 -9.07 -11.22
N TYR A 173 -4.72 -7.81 -11.14
CA TYR A 173 -5.52 -6.66 -11.59
C TYR A 173 -5.57 -6.56 -13.10
N ALA A 174 -4.50 -6.94 -13.79
CA ALA A 174 -4.52 -7.08 -15.24
C ALA A 174 -5.54 -8.13 -15.69
N TYR A 175 -5.61 -9.27 -15.00
CA TYR A 175 -6.60 -10.31 -15.27
C TYR A 175 -8.04 -9.86 -15.02
N ARG A 176 -8.27 -9.00 -14.01
CA ARG A 176 -9.58 -8.39 -13.70
C ARG A 176 -10.00 -7.25 -14.63
N GLY A 177 -9.18 -6.89 -15.62
CA GLY A 177 -9.46 -5.78 -16.53
C GLY A 177 -9.14 -4.38 -15.95
N TRP A 178 -8.48 -4.31 -14.79
CA TRP A 178 -8.21 -3.05 -14.09
C TRP A 178 -6.86 -2.46 -14.51
N GLY A 179 -6.79 -1.97 -15.75
CA GLY A 179 -5.53 -1.56 -16.36
C GLY A 179 -4.78 -0.46 -15.61
N MET A 180 -5.48 0.61 -15.22
CA MET A 180 -4.85 1.74 -14.52
C MET A 180 -4.29 1.34 -13.15
N LEU A 181 -5.02 0.54 -12.38
CA LEU A 181 -4.54 0.02 -11.10
C LEU A 181 -3.35 -0.93 -11.28
N SER A 182 -3.40 -1.83 -12.27
CA SER A 182 -2.26 -2.68 -12.61
C SER A 182 -1.00 -1.87 -12.92
N LEU A 183 -1.14 -0.78 -13.68
CA LEU A 183 -0.03 0.14 -13.98
C LEU A 183 0.48 0.84 -12.70
N GLN A 184 -0.43 1.28 -11.83
CA GLN A 184 -0.07 1.90 -10.56
C GLN A 184 0.78 0.96 -9.68
N TYR A 185 0.35 -0.29 -9.51
CA TYR A 185 1.08 -1.28 -8.72
C TYR A 185 2.42 -1.65 -9.36
N LEU A 186 2.53 -1.63 -10.68
CA LEU A 186 3.81 -1.80 -11.38
C LEU A 186 4.78 -0.67 -11.04
N ILE A 187 4.31 0.59 -11.03
CA ILE A 187 5.11 1.74 -10.61
C ILE A 187 5.51 1.61 -9.13
N PHE A 188 4.58 1.19 -8.27
CA PHE A 188 4.87 0.93 -6.85
C PHE A 188 5.93 -0.14 -6.66
N THR A 189 5.91 -1.21 -7.45
CA THR A 189 6.93 -2.27 -7.43
C THR A 189 8.32 -1.68 -7.68
N ILE A 190 8.47 -0.86 -8.73
CA ILE A 190 9.73 -0.22 -9.10
C ILE A 190 10.22 0.70 -7.98
N LEU A 191 9.32 1.52 -7.44
CA LEU A 191 9.63 2.42 -6.33
C LEU A 191 9.98 1.65 -5.04
N ALA A 192 9.34 0.51 -4.80
CA ALA A 192 9.59 -0.32 -3.63
C ALA A 192 10.97 -0.98 -3.69
N VAL A 193 11.39 -1.45 -4.87
CA VAL A 193 12.77 -1.93 -5.11
C VAL A 193 13.78 -0.81 -4.83
N GLN A 194 13.55 0.40 -5.36
CA GLN A 194 14.41 1.55 -5.08
C GLN A 194 14.41 1.93 -3.60
N GLY A 195 13.25 1.87 -2.93
CA GLY A 195 13.06 2.09 -1.51
C GLY A 195 13.90 1.14 -0.66
N TYR A 196 13.82 -0.15 -0.95
CA TYR A 196 14.61 -1.18 -0.29
C TYR A 196 16.11 -0.91 -0.40
N ILE A 197 16.60 -0.61 -1.61
CA ILE A 197 18.02 -0.34 -1.86
C ILE A 197 18.46 0.90 -1.09
N ALA A 198 17.69 1.99 -1.15
CA ALA A 198 18.00 3.25 -0.49
C ALA A 198 18.05 3.11 1.05
N TRP A 199 17.12 2.36 1.63
CA TRP A 199 17.07 2.12 3.07
C TRP A 199 18.15 1.15 3.54
N LYS A 200 18.45 0.10 2.76
CA LYS A 200 19.54 -0.83 3.06
C LYS A 200 20.90 -0.13 3.03
N LYS A 201 21.15 0.74 2.05
CA LYS A 201 22.37 1.56 1.98
C LYS A 201 22.50 2.46 3.21
N HIS A 202 21.43 3.13 3.60
CA HIS A 202 21.41 3.98 4.79
C HIS A 202 21.71 3.18 6.07
N LEU A 203 21.13 1.99 6.22
CA LEU A 203 21.35 1.12 7.37
C LEU A 203 22.81 0.65 7.47
N ASN A 204 23.40 0.24 6.34
CA ASN A 204 24.79 -0.21 6.30
C ASN A 204 25.77 0.92 6.64
N ASN A 205 25.52 2.14 6.16
CA ASN A 205 26.37 3.29 6.48
C ASN A 205 26.32 3.65 7.97
N ASN A 206 25.13 3.62 8.59
CA ASN A 206 25.01 3.89 10.03
C ASN A 206 25.74 2.84 10.89
N LEU A 207 25.76 1.57 10.46
CA LEU A 207 26.51 0.50 11.14
C LEU A 207 28.03 0.66 11.03
N GLN A 208 28.52 1.37 10.01
CA GLN A 208 29.95 1.65 9.83
C GLN A 208 30.42 2.87 10.63
N THR A 209 29.51 3.78 10.97
CA THR A 209 29.80 5.01 11.73
C THR A 209 29.48 4.92 13.22
N ALA A 210 28.88 3.81 13.67
CA ALA A 210 28.51 3.54 15.06
C ALA A 210 29.54 2.59 15.72
#